data_AF-A0A1I3UV20-F1
#
_entry.id   AF-A0A1I3UV20-F1
#
_cell.length_a   1.000
_cell.length_b   1.000
_cell.length_c   1.000
_cell.angle_alpha   90.00
_cell.angle_beta   90.00
_cell.angle_gamma   90.00
#
_symmetry.space_group_name_H-M   'P 1'
#
loop_
_entity.id
_entity.type
_entity.pdbx_description
1 polymer ?
#
loop_
_entity_poly.entity_id
_entity_poly.type
_entity_poly.pdbx_seq_one_letter_code
_entity_poly.pdbx_strand_id
1 'polypeptide(L)'
;MSVTNPSIPASYQQAVLRWKQGHHVFHVILVTMNTCLEESLRALNQQDWSRLIQLLERLATLYDAATATMKYSSNFSRKYYEEVIRPSMMPPFLKPGFSGKLNREHNVMLDLFQTLRAELKKKEELPLGVEEAWRKLVQSQKRNRKHHGLVCQQFVDDGVSLLQEFYRSQTK
;
A
#
# COMPACT_ATOMS: atom_id res chain seq x y z
N MET A 1 24.03 42.46 2.74
CA MET A 1 23.34 41.73 1.66
C MET A 1 22.42 40.71 2.31
N SER A 2 21.11 40.95 2.30
CA SER A 2 20.13 40.03 2.89
C SER A 2 19.94 38.85 1.95
N VAL A 3 20.33 37.65 2.39
CA VAL A 3 20.05 36.41 1.66
C VAL A 3 18.55 36.14 1.85
N THR A 4 17.73 36.58 0.91
CA THR A 4 16.32 36.16 0.86
C THR A 4 16.31 34.69 0.52
N ASN A 5 16.19 33.85 1.55
CA ASN A 5 15.97 32.43 1.39
C ASN A 5 14.63 32.30 0.63
N PRO A 6 14.62 31.85 -0.64
CA PRO A 6 13.38 31.79 -1.39
C PRO A 6 12.45 30.82 -0.69
N SER A 7 11.27 31.30 -0.29
CA SER A 7 10.27 30.44 0.33
C SER A 7 9.91 29.33 -0.67
N ILE A 8 9.96 28.08 -0.20
CA ILE A 8 9.58 26.91 -1.01
C ILE A 8 8.15 27.16 -1.52
N PRO A 9 7.88 27.09 -2.84
CA PRO A 9 6.55 27.40 -3.37
C PRO A 9 5.50 26.50 -2.74
N ALA A 10 4.29 27.04 -2.50
CA ALA A 10 3.21 26.32 -1.82
C ALA A 10 2.87 24.97 -2.47
N SER A 11 3.02 24.85 -3.79
CA SER A 11 2.80 23.59 -4.52
C SER A 11 3.78 22.48 -4.13
N TYR A 12 5.06 22.80 -3.87
CA TYR A 12 6.06 21.83 -3.39
C TYR A 12 5.74 21.39 -1.96
N GLN A 13 5.35 22.34 -1.10
CA GLN A 13 4.93 22.02 0.27
C GLN A 13 3.72 21.08 0.26
N GLN A 14 2.75 21.35 -0.61
CA GLN A 14 1.56 20.50 -0.77
C GLN A 14 1.91 19.09 -1.28
N ALA A 15 2.86 18.96 -2.21
CA ALA A 15 3.32 17.66 -2.70
C ALA A 15 3.95 16.82 -1.56
N VAL A 16 4.83 17.44 -0.76
CA VAL A 16 5.45 16.80 0.41
C VAL A 16 4.39 16.43 1.46
N LEU A 17 3.41 17.30 1.69
CA LEU A 17 2.33 17.04 2.64
C LEU A 17 1.49 15.83 2.22
N ARG A 18 1.04 15.80 0.95
CA ARG A 18 0.28 14.66 0.39
C ARG A 18 1.08 13.37 0.50
N TRP A 19 2.36 13.41 0.14
CA TRP A 19 3.26 12.27 0.23
C TRP A 19 3.32 11.74 1.67
N LYS A 20 3.65 12.58 2.66
CA LYS A 20 3.82 12.16 4.06
C LYS A 20 2.51 11.68 4.68
N GLN A 21 1.45 12.49 4.60
CA GLN A 21 0.15 12.14 5.18
C GLN A 21 -0.44 10.89 4.55
N GLY A 22 -0.32 10.77 3.23
CA GLY A 22 -0.78 9.60 2.51
C GLY A 22 -0.08 8.32 2.99
N HIS A 23 1.24 8.34 3.16
CA HIS A 23 1.97 7.19 3.71
C HIS A 23 1.57 6.90 5.16
N HIS A 24 1.40 7.91 6.01
CA HIS A 24 0.94 7.69 7.40
C HIS A 24 -0.44 7.02 7.44
N VAL A 25 -1.39 7.51 6.64
CA VAL A 25 -2.73 6.91 6.54
C VAL A 25 -2.64 5.48 6.00
N PHE A 26 -1.80 5.24 5.00
CA PHE A 26 -1.59 3.90 4.45
C PHE A 26 -1.06 2.92 5.52
N HIS A 27 -0.14 3.35 6.39
CA HIS A 27 0.33 2.53 7.49
C HIS A 27 -0.77 2.19 8.51
N VAL A 28 -1.63 3.15 8.86
CA VAL A 28 -2.80 2.89 9.73
C VAL A 28 -3.75 1.88 9.09
N ILE A 29 -3.99 2.00 7.78
CA ILE A 29 -4.81 1.05 7.03
C ILE A 29 -4.18 -0.35 7.06
N LEU A 30 -2.86 -0.48 6.86
CA LEU A 30 -2.16 -1.78 6.91
C LEU A 30 -2.30 -2.47 8.28
N VAL A 31 -2.05 -1.74 9.37
CA VAL A 31 -2.21 -2.31 10.72
C VAL A 31 -3.65 -2.75 10.96
N THR A 32 -4.62 -1.94 10.52
CA THR A 32 -6.05 -2.30 10.62
C THR A 32 -6.39 -3.54 9.79
N MET A 33 -5.81 -3.67 8.58
CA MET A 33 -5.97 -4.87 7.75
C MET A 33 -5.39 -6.10 8.45
N ASN A 34 -4.20 -6.00 9.05
CA ASN A 34 -3.56 -7.09 9.77
C ASN A 34 -4.47 -7.61 10.90
N THR A 35 -4.99 -6.70 11.73
CA THR A 35 -5.96 -7.06 12.78
C THR A 35 -7.21 -7.74 12.20
N CYS A 36 -7.78 -7.21 11.11
CA CYS A 36 -8.97 -7.80 10.49
C CYS A 36 -8.69 -9.19 9.90
N LEU A 37 -7.50 -9.42 9.35
CA LEU A 37 -7.09 -10.72 8.79
C LEU A 37 -6.90 -11.77 9.90
N GLU A 38 -6.23 -11.40 10.99
CA GLU A 38 -6.08 -12.28 12.17
C GLU A 38 -7.44 -12.64 12.78
N GLU A 39 -8.34 -11.66 12.90
CA GLU A 39 -9.73 -11.90 13.32
C GLU A 39 -10.50 -12.78 12.33
N SER A 40 -10.27 -12.62 11.02
CA SER A 40 -10.93 -13.44 9.99
C SER A 40 -10.50 -14.90 10.10
N LEU A 41 -9.21 -15.16 10.35
CA LEU A 41 -8.69 -16.51 10.58
C LEU A 41 -9.31 -17.12 11.85
N ARG A 42 -9.44 -16.35 12.93
CA ARG A 42 -10.11 -16.82 14.17
C ARG A 42 -11.58 -17.13 13.93
N ALA A 43 -12.33 -16.24 13.28
CA ALA A 43 -13.73 -16.44 12.94
C ALA A 43 -13.94 -17.67 12.03
N LEU A 44 -13.07 -17.86 11.04
CA LEU A 44 -13.08 -19.05 10.17
C LEU A 44 -12.86 -20.35 10.95
N ASN A 45 -11.91 -20.36 11.89
CA ASN A 45 -11.64 -21.53 12.72
C ASN A 45 -12.79 -21.85 13.68
N GLN A 46 -13.47 -20.82 14.17
CA GLN A 46 -14.64 -20.95 15.06
C GLN A 46 -15.95 -21.17 14.31
N GLN A 47 -15.93 -21.19 12.97
CA GLN A 47 -17.12 -21.23 12.12
C GLN A 47 -18.12 -20.09 12.41
N ASP A 48 -17.63 -18.95 12.90
CA ASP A 48 -18.44 -17.73 13.07
C ASP A 48 -18.57 -17.01 11.72
N TRP A 49 -19.52 -17.51 10.92
CA TRP A 49 -19.73 -17.04 9.55
C TRP A 49 -20.19 -15.59 9.49
N SER A 50 -21.02 -15.16 10.44
CA SER A 50 -21.50 -13.78 10.50
C SER A 50 -20.34 -12.81 10.72
N ARG A 51 -19.45 -13.13 11.67
CA ARG A 51 -18.26 -12.31 11.93
C ARG A 51 -17.29 -12.34 10.76
N LEU A 52 -17.07 -13.50 10.16
CA LEU A 52 -16.20 -13.65 9.00
C LEU A 52 -16.67 -12.77 7.83
N ILE A 53 -17.96 -12.79 7.50
CA ILE A 53 -18.54 -11.95 6.43
C ILE A 53 -18.24 -10.47 6.70
N GLN A 54 -18.54 -9.97 7.91
CA GLN A 54 -18.31 -8.57 8.27
C GLN A 54 -16.83 -8.17 8.13
N LEU A 55 -15.91 -9.05 8.54
CA LEU A 55 -14.48 -8.80 8.44
C LEU A 55 -13.97 -8.79 7.00
N LEU A 56 -14.47 -9.70 6.14
CA LEU A 56 -14.13 -9.73 4.72
C LEU A 56 -14.62 -8.48 3.98
N GLU A 57 -15.83 -8.00 4.30
CA GLU A 57 -16.37 -6.77 3.74
C GLU A 57 -15.62 -5.52 4.24
N ARG A 58 -15.22 -5.51 5.52
CA ARG A 58 -14.35 -4.47 6.06
C ARG A 58 -12.99 -4.45 5.38
N LEU A 59 -12.38 -5.62 5.14
CA LEU A 59 -11.13 -5.74 4.40
C LEU A 59 -11.27 -5.20 2.97
N ALA A 60 -12.39 -5.48 2.29
CA ALA A 60 -12.65 -4.93 0.96
C ALA A 60 -12.66 -3.39 0.97
N THR A 61 -13.37 -2.80 1.95
CA THR A 61 -13.40 -1.35 2.19
C THR A 61 -12.00 -0.79 2.46
N LEU A 62 -11.20 -1.47 3.29
CA LEU A 62 -9.83 -1.06 3.59
C LEU A 62 -8.93 -1.08 2.35
N TYR A 63 -9.09 -2.05 1.45
CA TYR A 63 -8.36 -2.09 0.18
C TYR A 63 -8.73 -0.93 -0.75
N ASP A 64 -10.01 -0.58 -0.80
CA ASP A 64 -10.50 0.58 -1.55
C ASP A 64 -9.99 1.89 -0.91
N ALA A 65 -9.97 1.99 0.42
CA ALA A 65 -9.36 3.10 1.15
C ALA A 65 -7.86 3.23 0.85
N ALA A 66 -7.10 2.13 0.90
CA ALA A 66 -5.68 2.11 0.53
C ALA A 66 -5.47 2.58 -0.93
N THR A 67 -6.38 2.22 -1.83
CA THR A 67 -6.35 2.70 -3.22
C THR A 67 -6.56 4.21 -3.31
N ALA A 68 -7.54 4.75 -2.57
CA ALA A 68 -7.77 6.19 -2.50
C ALA A 68 -6.58 6.93 -1.88
N THR A 69 -5.97 6.37 -0.84
CA THR A 69 -4.77 6.91 -0.21
C THR A 69 -3.59 6.95 -1.18
N MET A 70 -3.36 5.92 -2.00
CA MET A 70 -2.34 5.95 -3.05
C MET A 70 -2.57 7.10 -4.05
N LYS A 71 -3.82 7.26 -4.53
CA LYS A 71 -4.18 8.37 -5.43
C LYS A 71 -3.97 9.73 -4.79
N TYR A 72 -4.35 9.89 -3.52
CA TYR A 72 -4.12 11.12 -2.77
C TYR A 72 -2.62 11.43 -2.65
N SER A 73 -1.83 10.40 -2.31
CA SER A 73 -0.39 10.48 -2.10
C SER A 73 0.37 10.83 -3.38
N SER A 74 -0.17 10.49 -4.55
CA SER A 74 0.46 10.73 -5.85
C SER A 74 -0.13 11.92 -6.61
N ASN A 75 -1.06 12.66 -6.01
CA ASN A 75 -1.73 13.77 -6.69
C ASN A 75 -0.88 15.04 -6.71
N PHE A 76 0.19 15.00 -7.50
CA PHE A 76 1.12 16.10 -7.78
C PHE A 76 1.93 15.80 -9.06
N SER A 77 2.60 16.79 -9.65
CA SER A 77 3.32 16.61 -10.92
C SER A 77 4.58 15.76 -10.77
N ARG A 78 4.98 15.10 -11.85
CA ARG A 78 6.23 14.31 -11.92
C ARG A 78 7.47 15.14 -11.56
N LYS A 79 7.50 16.42 -11.96
CA LYS A 79 8.56 17.37 -11.58
C LYS A 79 8.81 17.38 -10.06
N TYR A 80 7.75 17.46 -9.25
CA TYR A 80 7.89 17.48 -7.79
C TYR A 80 8.40 16.15 -7.22
N TYR A 81 8.06 15.04 -7.89
CA TYR A 81 8.61 13.73 -7.53
C TYR A 81 10.13 13.69 -7.74
N GLU A 82 10.58 14.11 -8.92
CA GLU A 82 11.99 14.03 -9.32
C GLU A 82 12.87 15.01 -8.55
N GLU A 83 12.40 16.23 -8.29
CA GLU A 83 13.20 17.28 -7.65
C GLU A 83 13.21 17.19 -6.12
N VAL A 84 12.15 16.66 -5.49
CA VAL A 84 12.01 16.69 -4.02
C VAL A 84 11.71 15.33 -3.40
N ILE A 85 10.68 14.62 -3.86
CA ILE A 85 10.23 13.39 -3.19
C ILE A 85 11.25 12.27 -3.34
N ARG A 86 11.68 11.94 -4.56
CA ARG A 86 12.65 10.87 -4.83
C ARG A 86 14.00 11.15 -4.18
N PRO A 87 14.61 12.35 -4.30
CA PRO A 87 15.85 12.67 -3.60
C PRO A 87 15.74 12.54 -2.08
N SER A 88 14.58 12.85 -1.48
CA SER A 88 14.37 12.67 -0.03
C SER A 88 14.41 11.20 0.43
N MET A 89 14.29 10.26 -0.51
CA MET A 89 14.36 8.81 -0.26
C MET A 89 15.71 8.18 -0.69
N MET A 90 16.69 9.01 -1.02
CA MET A 90 18.03 8.62 -1.46
C MET A 90 19.09 9.08 -0.45
N PRO A 91 20.35 8.64 -0.57
CA PRO A 91 21.46 9.21 0.20
C PRO A 91 21.58 10.73 0.00
N PRO A 92 21.98 11.49 1.03
CA PRO A 92 22.37 11.05 2.37
C PRO A 92 21.20 10.81 3.34
N PHE A 93 19.95 11.05 2.93
CA PHE A 93 18.79 11.01 3.84
C PHE A 93 18.36 9.58 4.20
N LEU A 94 18.41 8.66 3.25
CA LEU A 94 18.15 7.22 3.46
C LEU A 94 19.27 6.37 2.87
N LYS A 95 19.35 5.12 3.33
CA LYS A 95 20.28 4.14 2.77
C LYS A 95 19.93 3.84 1.29
N PRO A 96 20.93 3.56 0.43
CA PRO A 96 20.68 3.10 -0.93
C PRO A 96 19.71 1.92 -0.97
N GLY A 97 18.87 1.87 -2.00
CA GLY A 97 17.92 0.77 -2.20
C GLY A 97 16.64 0.84 -1.36
N PHE A 98 16.30 2.01 -0.78
CA PHE A 98 15.02 2.21 -0.13
C PHE A 98 13.85 1.76 -1.04
N SER A 99 12.91 0.99 -0.47
CA SER A 99 11.77 0.48 -1.20
C SER A 99 10.60 0.19 -0.28
N GLY A 100 9.39 0.45 -0.76
CA GLY A 100 8.16 0.06 -0.06
C GLY A 100 8.05 -1.45 0.20
N LYS A 101 8.81 -2.29 -0.53
CA LYS A 101 8.91 -3.74 -0.25
C LYS A 101 9.53 -4.06 1.12
N LEU A 102 10.25 -3.12 1.72
CA LEU A 102 10.87 -3.28 3.04
C LEU A 102 9.87 -3.02 4.18
N ASN A 103 8.62 -2.66 3.88
CA ASN A 103 7.59 -2.43 4.87
C ASN A 103 7.14 -3.76 5.53
N ARG A 104 7.51 -3.95 6.79
CA ARG A 104 7.17 -5.15 7.59
C ARG A 104 5.66 -5.40 7.65
N GLU A 105 4.86 -4.36 7.93
CA GLU A 105 3.41 -4.51 8.07
C GLU A 105 2.74 -4.96 6.78
N HIS A 106 3.26 -4.50 5.64
CA HIS A 106 2.77 -4.95 4.34
C HIS A 106 3.11 -6.43 4.08
N ASN A 107 4.29 -6.90 4.49
CA ASN A 107 4.64 -8.31 4.36
C ASN A 107 3.76 -9.20 5.25
N VAL A 108 3.53 -8.80 6.50
CA VAL A 108 2.57 -9.47 7.40
C VAL A 108 1.18 -9.55 6.78
N MET A 109 0.71 -8.45 6.18
CA MET A 109 -0.59 -8.40 5.49
C MET A 109 -0.67 -9.42 4.35
N LEU A 110 0.38 -9.52 3.52
CA LEU A 110 0.42 -10.47 2.41
C LEU A 110 0.40 -11.93 2.90
N ASP A 111 1.17 -12.24 3.94
CA ASP A 111 1.26 -13.58 4.51
C ASP A 111 -0.07 -14.02 5.13
N LEU A 112 -0.71 -13.13 5.91
CA LEU A 112 -2.03 -13.37 6.49
C LEU A 112 -3.10 -13.54 5.42
N PHE A 113 -3.09 -12.71 4.37
CA PHE A 113 -4.02 -12.81 3.26
C PHE A 113 -3.85 -14.15 2.50
N GLN A 114 -2.61 -14.57 2.27
CA GLN A 114 -2.32 -15.86 1.63
C GLN A 114 -2.77 -17.04 2.50
N THR A 115 -2.56 -16.95 3.81
CA THR A 115 -3.03 -17.95 4.78
C THR A 115 -4.55 -18.05 4.77
N LEU A 116 -5.27 -16.93 4.89
CA LEU A 116 -6.73 -16.92 4.83
C LEU A 116 -7.26 -17.49 3.52
N ARG A 117 -6.65 -17.15 2.39
CA ARG A 117 -6.99 -17.74 1.09
C ARG A 117 -6.81 -19.27 1.09
N ALA A 118 -5.72 -19.77 1.67
CA ALA A 118 -5.44 -21.20 1.71
C ALA A 118 -6.46 -21.92 2.61
N GLU A 119 -6.78 -21.37 3.78
CA GLU A 119 -7.76 -21.97 4.71
C GLU A 119 -9.18 -21.98 4.14
N LEU A 120 -9.61 -20.91 3.47
CA LEU A 120 -10.92 -20.88 2.79
C LEU A 120 -11.01 -21.95 1.70
N LYS A 121 -9.93 -22.19 0.94
CA LYS A 121 -9.90 -23.23 -0.12
C LYS A 121 -9.98 -24.65 0.41
N LYS A 122 -9.63 -24.89 1.69
CA LYS A 122 -9.72 -26.22 2.31
C LYS A 122 -11.15 -26.58 2.73
N LYS A 123 -12.07 -25.62 2.75
CA LYS A 123 -13.47 -25.87 3.10
C LYS A 123 -14.19 -26.45 1.88
N GLU A 124 -14.84 -27.59 2.06
CA GLU A 124 -15.65 -28.24 1.02
C GLU A 124 -16.86 -27.38 0.65
N GLU A 125 -17.50 -26.79 1.67
CA GLU A 125 -18.62 -25.88 1.50
C GLU A 125 -18.41 -24.63 2.36
N LEU A 126 -18.64 -23.46 1.77
CA LEU A 126 -18.70 -22.18 2.47
C LEU A 126 -20.13 -21.64 2.36
N PRO A 127 -20.66 -20.98 3.41
CA PRO A 127 -21.92 -20.26 3.29
C PRO A 127 -21.84 -19.25 2.14
N LEU A 128 -22.92 -19.13 1.35
CA LEU A 128 -22.96 -18.22 0.19
C LEU A 128 -22.48 -16.81 0.53
N GLY A 129 -22.88 -16.26 1.67
CA GLY A 129 -22.44 -14.92 2.12
C GLY A 129 -20.92 -14.79 2.30
N VAL A 130 -20.24 -15.85 2.74
CA VAL A 130 -18.77 -15.88 2.86
C VAL A 130 -18.12 -15.84 1.48
N GLU A 131 -18.64 -16.62 0.52
CA GLU A 131 -18.12 -16.64 -0.86
C GLU A 131 -18.28 -15.27 -1.54
N GLU A 132 -19.42 -14.63 -1.35
CA GLU A 132 -19.68 -13.30 -1.90
C GLU A 132 -18.76 -12.23 -1.30
N ALA A 133 -18.61 -12.22 0.02
CA ALA A 133 -17.72 -11.30 0.71
C ALA A 133 -16.25 -11.53 0.31
N TRP A 134 -15.83 -12.79 0.18
CA TRP A 134 -14.50 -13.14 -0.31
C TRP A 134 -14.26 -12.66 -1.74
N ARG A 135 -15.26 -12.84 -2.63
CA ARG A 135 -15.18 -12.35 -4.02
C ARG A 135 -15.04 -10.82 -4.07
N LYS A 136 -15.80 -10.08 -3.27
CA LYS A 136 -15.67 -8.62 -3.14
C LYS A 136 -14.25 -8.23 -2.70
N LEU A 137 -13.73 -8.88 -1.65
CA LEU A 137 -12.38 -8.64 -1.15
C LEU A 137 -11.30 -8.87 -2.23
N VAL A 138 -11.37 -10.00 -2.94
CA VAL A 138 -10.42 -10.32 -4.02
C VAL A 138 -10.48 -9.28 -5.15
N GLN A 139 -11.67 -8.78 -5.48
CA GLN A 139 -11.82 -7.72 -6.47
C GLN A 139 -11.18 -6.40 -6.00
N SER A 140 -11.42 -5.97 -4.75
CA SER A 140 -10.78 -4.77 -4.17
C SER A 140 -9.26 -4.91 -4.14
N GLN A 141 -8.72 -6.08 -3.77
CA GLN A 141 -7.28 -6.36 -3.78
C GLN A 141 -6.68 -6.27 -5.19
N LYS A 142 -7.36 -6.83 -6.20
CA LYS A 142 -6.94 -6.73 -7.61
C LYS A 142 -6.92 -5.28 -8.09
N ARG A 143 -7.94 -4.48 -7.76
CA ARG A 143 -7.98 -3.05 -8.10
C ARG A 143 -6.83 -2.28 -7.44
N ASN A 144 -6.59 -2.54 -6.16
CA ASN A 144 -5.49 -1.93 -5.41
C ASN A 144 -4.13 -2.21 -6.09
N ARG A 145 -3.84 -3.48 -6.41
CA ARG A 145 -2.60 -3.87 -7.09
C ARG A 145 -2.43 -3.20 -8.45
N LYS A 146 -3.51 -3.11 -9.24
CA LYS A 146 -3.49 -2.40 -10.54
C LYS A 146 -3.17 -0.92 -10.35
N HIS A 147 -3.80 -0.26 -9.38
CA HIS A 147 -3.56 1.16 -9.12
C HIS A 147 -2.15 1.44 -8.59
N HIS A 148 -1.58 0.56 -7.77
CA HIS A 148 -0.19 0.70 -7.35
C HIS A 148 0.76 0.76 -8.55
N GLY A 149 0.58 -0.11 -9.55
CA GLY A 149 1.37 -0.08 -10.78
C GLY A 149 1.22 1.23 -11.57
N LEU A 150 -0.01 1.74 -11.70
CA LEU A 150 -0.29 3.01 -12.39
C LEU A 150 0.36 4.22 -11.69
N VAL A 151 0.37 4.25 -10.36
CA VAL A 151 1.04 5.31 -9.59
C VAL A 151 2.54 5.29 -9.81
N CYS A 152 3.17 4.11 -9.87
CA CYS A 152 4.60 4.00 -10.18
C CYS A 152 4.91 4.54 -11.59
N GLN A 153 4.08 4.20 -12.58
CA GLN A 153 4.23 4.65 -13.97
C GLN A 153 4.06 6.17 -14.14
N GLN A 154 3.29 6.82 -13.28
CA GLN A 154 3.14 8.29 -13.28
C GLN A 154 4.48 9.01 -13.03
N PHE A 155 5.40 8.38 -12.32
CA PHE A 155 6.61 9.02 -11.81
C PHE A 155 7.92 8.50 -12.42
N VAL A 156 7.91 7.27 -12.96
CA VAL A 156 9.10 6.65 -13.53
C VAL A 156 8.67 5.89 -14.78
N ASP A 157 9.19 6.26 -15.95
CA ASP A 157 8.76 5.71 -17.26
C ASP A 157 8.87 4.18 -17.32
N ASP A 158 9.97 3.62 -16.81
CA ASP A 158 10.20 2.17 -16.77
C ASP A 158 9.73 1.51 -15.45
N GLY A 159 9.14 2.29 -14.53
CA GLY A 159 8.73 1.81 -13.20
C GLY A 159 9.90 1.32 -12.32
N VAL A 160 11.15 1.65 -12.67
CA VAL A 160 12.33 1.18 -11.95
C VAL A 160 12.38 1.81 -10.55
N SER A 161 12.36 0.93 -9.55
CA SER A 161 12.50 1.32 -8.14
C SER A 161 13.96 1.63 -7.77
N LEU A 162 14.17 2.44 -6.74
CA LEU A 162 15.50 2.70 -6.15
C LEU A 162 16.24 1.41 -5.76
N LEU A 163 15.49 0.37 -5.38
CA LEU A 163 16.05 -0.96 -5.08
C LEU A 163 16.60 -1.66 -6.33
N GLN A 164 15.88 -1.59 -7.46
CA GLN A 164 16.37 -2.15 -8.72
C GLN A 164 17.59 -1.37 -9.24
N GLU A 165 17.61 -0.05 -9.09
CA GLU A 165 18.78 0.78 -9.42
C GLU A 165 19.99 0.39 -8.58
N PHE A 166 19.80 0.18 -7.28
CA PHE A 166 20.86 -0.27 -6.38
C PHE A 166 21.46 -1.61 -6.81
N TYR A 167 20.66 -2.64 -7.09
CA TYR A 167 21.21 -3.92 -7.54
C TYR A 167 21.93 -3.83 -8.91
N ARG A 168 21.43 -3.00 -9.82
CA ARG A 168 22.09 -2.75 -11.11
C ARG A 168 23.44 -2.05 -10.97
N SER A 169 23.62 -1.22 -9.94
CA SER A 169 24.89 -0.54 -9.70
C SER A 169 25.92 -1.40 -8.96
N GLN A 170 25.50 -2.47 -8.29
CA GLN A 170 26.38 -3.45 -7.63
C GLN A 170 26.85 -4.59 -8.56
N THR A 171 26.26 -4.72 -9.75
CA THR A 171 26.55 -5.78 -10.73
C THR A 171 27.40 -5.32 -11.91
N LYS A 172 27.86 -4.06 -11.87
CA LYS A 172 28.90 -3.49 -12.74
C LYS A 172 30.21 -3.42 -11.97
#